data_AF-A0A2T4XDR9-F1
#
_entry.id   AF-A0A2T4XDR9-F1
#
_cell.length_a   1.000
_cell.length_b   1.000
_cell.length_c   1.000
_cell.angle_alpha   90.00
_cell.angle_beta   90.00
_cell.angle_gamma   90.00
#
_symmetry.space_group_name_H-M   'P 1'
#
loop_
_entity.id
_entity.type
_entity.pdbx_description
1 polymer ?
#
loop_
_entity_poly.entity_id
_entity_poly.type
_entity_poly.pdbx_seq_one_letter_code
_entity_poly.pdbx_strand_id
1 'polypeptide(L)'
;MMKFGVTLGIVFLFTGLYSANGQALFERGETNAGNLGLSITNVGVIGKADVRNNPDAGVSMRFPINTGTEHLFEAGLWMGAFVDGGLRVSTAAVTNPSGYSRGQSGYEFTPDGPIRYEGPQTGLGISDQDLITTFTDRNLIIPGTTTQIAGHSDPLYADVEQTSYNWAFPFTENFSILKLSITNRSDEYGPAGGFAWDSLYVGQYADIVVRNVFTAQDQGSAFFNKNGLGYLDSRYTTYAFDAGSNDASSINTYGGITILGSEITDPVTGNSVFYHPANPIFDPAHPEHNRVSTLPVPKVDPSYWLFSAGTGVYQGPPRGSAGDQQRYDRMSTVFPLDEVRPNSPDG
;
A
#
# COMPACT_ATOMS: atom_id res chain seq x y z
N MET A 1 64.91 -20.18 -46.93
CA MET A 1 63.82 -19.19 -46.78
C MET A 1 62.53 -19.94 -46.47
N MET A 2 62.12 -19.98 -45.20
CA MET A 2 60.72 -20.22 -44.83
C MET A 2 60.56 -19.72 -43.38
N LYS A 3 59.85 -18.60 -43.23
CA LYS A 3 59.51 -18.00 -41.93
C LYS A 3 58.23 -18.66 -41.45
N PHE A 4 58.26 -19.35 -40.31
CA PHE A 4 57.04 -19.73 -39.59
C PHE A 4 56.69 -18.59 -38.62
N GLY A 5 55.67 -17.82 -38.97
CA GLY A 5 55.07 -16.80 -38.08
C GLY A 5 54.05 -17.46 -37.17
N VAL A 6 54.29 -17.42 -35.87
CA VAL A 6 53.30 -17.77 -34.83
C VAL A 6 52.33 -16.59 -34.74
N THR A 7 51.06 -16.81 -35.07
CA THR A 7 49.99 -15.82 -34.88
C THR A 7 49.32 -16.12 -33.54
N LEU A 8 49.48 -15.21 -32.58
CA LEU A 8 48.83 -15.27 -31.27
C LEU A 8 47.39 -14.75 -31.43
N GLY A 9 46.41 -15.65 -31.38
CA GLY A 9 44.99 -15.28 -31.38
C GLY A 9 44.56 -14.81 -29.98
N ILE A 10 44.26 -13.51 -29.83
CA ILE A 10 43.61 -12.98 -28.63
C ILE A 10 42.12 -13.31 -28.73
N VAL A 11 41.64 -14.21 -27.87
CA VAL A 11 40.21 -14.46 -27.66
C VAL A 11 39.72 -13.45 -26.61
N PHE A 12 38.90 -12.49 -27.01
CA PHE A 12 38.12 -11.68 -26.07
C PHE A 12 36.95 -12.54 -25.56
N LEU A 13 37.08 -13.06 -24.34
CA LEU A 13 35.97 -13.67 -23.62
C LEU A 13 35.13 -12.53 -23.00
N PHE A 14 34.07 -12.11 -23.70
CA PHE A 14 33.02 -11.28 -23.09
C PHE A 14 32.08 -12.20 -22.28
N THR A 15 32.40 -12.43 -21.00
CA THR A 15 31.44 -13.00 -20.04
C THR A 15 30.80 -11.86 -19.26
N GLY A 16 29.94 -11.10 -19.93
CA GLY A 16 28.93 -10.30 -19.27
C GLY A 16 27.67 -11.15 -19.19
N LEU A 17 27.45 -11.83 -18.06
CA LEU A 17 26.13 -12.35 -17.72
C LEU A 17 25.24 -11.14 -17.41
N TYR A 18 24.69 -10.52 -18.45
CA TYR A 18 23.54 -9.66 -18.27
C TYR A 18 22.35 -10.58 -17.99
N SER A 19 21.92 -10.62 -16.73
CA SER A 19 20.59 -11.12 -16.41
C SER A 19 19.59 -10.23 -17.16
N ALA A 20 19.02 -10.76 -18.24
CA ALA A 20 17.87 -10.16 -18.89
C ALA A 20 16.68 -10.35 -17.95
N ASN A 21 16.53 -9.47 -16.96
CA ASN A 21 15.28 -9.36 -16.22
C ASN A 21 14.23 -8.85 -17.21
N GLY A 22 13.35 -9.76 -17.65
CA GLY A 22 12.20 -9.38 -18.47
C GLY A 22 11.35 -8.35 -17.72
N GLN A 23 10.87 -7.32 -18.42
CA GLN A 23 9.96 -6.34 -17.82
C GLN A 23 8.68 -7.04 -17.36
N ALA A 24 8.33 -6.89 -16.08
CA ALA A 24 7.10 -7.42 -15.55
C ALA A 24 5.91 -6.62 -16.09
N LEU A 25 4.90 -7.33 -16.60
CA LEU A 25 3.63 -6.73 -16.96
C LEU A 25 2.81 -6.46 -15.70
N PHE A 26 1.81 -5.59 -15.81
CA PHE A 26 0.83 -5.41 -14.74
C PHE A 26 0.11 -6.75 -14.48
N GLU A 27 0.06 -7.14 -13.22
CA GLU A 27 -0.62 -8.33 -12.74
C GLU A 27 -1.46 -8.00 -11.51
N ARG A 28 -2.56 -8.74 -11.36
CA ARG A 28 -3.40 -8.76 -10.16
C ARG A 28 -3.58 -10.20 -9.72
N GLY A 29 -3.38 -10.47 -8.44
CA GLY A 29 -3.63 -11.75 -7.80
C GLY A 29 -4.73 -11.60 -6.76
N GLU A 30 -5.49 -12.65 -6.52
CA GLU A 30 -6.59 -12.67 -5.55
C GLU A 30 -6.41 -13.87 -4.60
N THR A 31 -6.65 -13.66 -3.31
CA THR A 31 -6.67 -14.74 -2.33
C THR A 31 -8.02 -15.47 -2.34
N ASN A 32 -7.99 -16.79 -2.13
CA ASN A 32 -9.16 -17.65 -2.11
C ASN A 32 -9.03 -18.89 -1.19
N ALA A 33 -7.95 -18.99 -0.39
CA ALA A 33 -7.80 -20.09 0.56
C ALA A 33 -8.89 -20.10 1.65
N GLY A 34 -9.39 -18.92 2.02
CA GLY A 34 -10.39 -18.73 3.08
C GLY A 34 -11.68 -18.09 2.58
N ASN A 35 -12.56 -17.75 3.52
CA ASN A 35 -13.82 -17.05 3.25
C ASN A 35 -13.66 -15.52 3.06
N LEU A 36 -12.45 -14.99 3.25
CA LEU A 36 -12.07 -13.62 2.88
C LEU A 36 -11.22 -13.71 1.62
N GLY A 37 -11.68 -13.04 0.56
CA GLY A 37 -10.89 -12.84 -0.65
C GLY A 37 -10.35 -11.42 -0.70
N LEU A 38 -9.07 -11.26 -0.99
CA LEU A 38 -8.38 -9.98 -1.10
C LEU A 38 -7.55 -9.95 -2.38
N SER A 39 -7.69 -8.88 -3.15
CA SER A 39 -6.90 -8.66 -4.36
C SER A 39 -5.70 -7.76 -4.09
N ILE A 40 -4.55 -8.07 -4.66
CA ILE A 40 -3.36 -7.20 -4.68
C ILE A 40 -2.73 -7.21 -6.06
N THR A 41 -1.96 -6.16 -6.37
CA THR A 41 -1.30 -5.99 -7.66
C THR A 41 0.20 -5.81 -7.50
N ASN A 42 0.97 -6.11 -8.56
CA ASN A 42 2.39 -5.77 -8.63
C ASN A 42 2.66 -4.28 -8.96
N VAL A 43 1.75 -3.39 -8.58
CA VAL A 43 1.94 -1.93 -8.60
C VAL A 43 1.53 -1.30 -7.27
N GLY A 44 1.35 -2.12 -6.22
CA GLY A 44 1.01 -1.65 -4.87
C GLY A 44 -0.46 -1.31 -4.64
N VAL A 45 -1.33 -1.51 -5.64
CA VAL A 45 -2.78 -1.39 -5.46
C VAL A 45 -3.30 -2.63 -4.73
N ILE A 46 -4.09 -2.40 -3.69
CA ILE A 46 -4.87 -3.38 -2.94
C ILE A 46 -6.34 -3.18 -3.30
N GLY A 47 -7.06 -4.28 -3.52
CA GLY A 47 -8.43 -4.26 -4.01
C GLY A 47 -8.54 -4.18 -5.53
N LYS A 48 -9.78 -4.00 -5.97
CA LYS A 48 -10.19 -4.08 -7.38
C LYS A 48 -11.38 -3.16 -7.62
N ALA A 49 -11.11 -1.93 -8.00
CA ALA A 49 -12.12 -0.90 -8.24
C ALA A 49 -13.18 -1.25 -9.30
N ASP A 50 -12.84 -2.08 -10.30
CA ASP A 50 -13.73 -2.43 -11.41
C ASP A 50 -14.79 -3.49 -11.08
N VAL A 51 -14.74 -4.13 -9.89
CA VAL A 51 -15.77 -5.13 -9.49
C VAL A 51 -17.16 -4.54 -9.31
N ARG A 52 -17.27 -3.26 -8.96
CA ARG A 52 -18.57 -2.56 -8.79
C ARG A 52 -19.47 -2.72 -10.02
N ASN A 53 -18.87 -2.71 -11.21
CA ASN A 53 -19.59 -2.73 -12.48
C ASN A 53 -19.52 -4.11 -13.16
N ASN A 54 -18.70 -5.01 -12.64
CA ASN A 54 -18.53 -6.37 -13.13
C ASN A 54 -18.22 -7.31 -11.96
N PRO A 55 -19.24 -7.71 -11.18
CA PRO A 55 -19.06 -8.54 -9.98
C PRO A 55 -18.40 -9.90 -10.24
N ASP A 56 -18.51 -10.38 -11.49
CA ASP A 56 -17.91 -11.63 -11.98
C ASP A 56 -16.43 -11.47 -12.35
N ALA A 57 -15.89 -10.24 -12.33
CA ALA A 57 -14.48 -9.97 -12.65
C ALA A 57 -13.50 -10.46 -11.58
N GLY A 58 -13.97 -10.94 -10.44
CA GLY A 58 -13.15 -11.30 -9.28
C GLY A 58 -13.61 -10.58 -8.02
N VAL A 59 -12.74 -10.53 -7.02
CA VAL A 59 -13.01 -9.90 -5.71
C VAL A 59 -12.15 -8.66 -5.49
N SER A 60 -12.57 -7.75 -4.62
CA SER A 60 -11.70 -6.66 -4.13
C SER A 60 -11.23 -6.94 -2.69
N MET A 61 -12.17 -6.91 -1.74
CA MET A 61 -12.02 -7.41 -0.38
C MET A 61 -13.36 -8.03 0.03
N ARG A 62 -13.66 -9.22 -0.48
CA ARG A 62 -14.99 -9.82 -0.39
C ARG A 62 -15.09 -10.75 0.81
N PHE A 63 -16.12 -10.53 1.63
CA PHE A 63 -16.41 -11.39 2.76
C PHE A 63 -17.92 -11.47 3.04
N PRO A 64 -18.47 -12.67 3.22
CA PRO A 64 -18.00 -13.96 2.75
C PRO A 64 -17.74 -13.92 1.25
N ILE A 65 -16.73 -14.67 0.80
CA ILE A 65 -16.24 -14.64 -0.58
C ILE A 65 -17.33 -14.90 -1.64
N ASN A 66 -18.44 -15.55 -1.26
CA ASN A 66 -19.55 -15.91 -2.16
C ASN A 66 -20.77 -14.97 -2.10
N THR A 67 -20.69 -13.82 -1.41
CA THR A 67 -21.88 -12.96 -1.15
C THR A 67 -21.97 -11.72 -2.01
N GLY A 68 -20.90 -11.35 -2.70
CA GLY A 68 -20.78 -10.07 -3.41
C GLY A 68 -20.58 -8.87 -2.48
N THR A 69 -20.54 -9.07 -1.16
CA THR A 69 -20.28 -8.00 -0.20
C THR A 69 -18.79 -7.67 -0.17
N GLU A 70 -18.45 -6.58 -0.85
CA GLU A 70 -17.10 -6.00 -0.88
C GLU A 70 -16.90 -5.10 0.33
N HIS A 71 -15.66 -5.06 0.82
CA HIS A 71 -15.22 -4.28 1.98
C HIS A 71 -14.18 -3.21 1.60
N LEU A 72 -13.76 -3.18 0.35
CA LEU A 72 -12.73 -2.28 -0.17
C LEU A 72 -13.02 -1.97 -1.63
N PHE A 73 -12.93 -0.70 -2.01
CA PHE A 73 -12.92 -0.31 -3.42
C PHE A 73 -11.48 -0.37 -3.96
N GLU A 74 -10.60 0.38 -3.31
CA GLU A 74 -9.17 0.45 -3.63
C GLU A 74 -8.39 0.96 -2.41
N ALA A 75 -7.20 0.45 -2.20
CA ALA A 75 -6.22 0.93 -1.24
C ALA A 75 -4.81 0.90 -1.84
N GLY A 76 -3.87 1.58 -1.21
CA GLY A 76 -2.48 1.57 -1.65
C GLY A 76 -1.56 2.33 -0.70
N LEU A 77 -0.28 1.99 -0.79
CA LEU A 77 0.79 2.63 -0.04
C LEU A 77 0.93 4.10 -0.42
N TRP A 78 1.04 4.97 0.59
CA TRP A 78 1.54 6.33 0.48
C TRP A 78 2.87 6.44 1.21
N MET A 79 3.85 7.07 0.56
CA MET A 79 5.12 7.41 1.16
C MET A 79 5.46 8.85 0.86
N GLY A 80 5.98 9.55 1.84
CA GLY A 80 6.52 10.89 1.63
C GLY A 80 7.69 11.17 2.56
N ALA A 81 8.70 11.83 2.02
CA ALA A 81 9.91 12.19 2.75
C ALA A 81 10.51 13.48 2.19
N PHE A 82 11.34 14.13 3.00
CA PHE A 82 12.25 15.15 2.52
C PHE A 82 13.54 14.49 2.02
N VAL A 83 13.99 14.94 0.86
CA VAL A 83 15.23 14.52 0.22
C VAL A 83 15.97 15.79 -0.20
N ASP A 84 17.14 16.03 0.37
CA ASP A 84 17.95 17.24 0.16
C ASP A 84 17.15 18.55 0.33
N GLY A 85 16.20 18.56 1.28
CA GLY A 85 15.32 19.69 1.59
C GLY A 85 14.09 19.83 0.68
N GLY A 86 13.93 18.97 -0.34
CA GLY A 86 12.74 18.91 -1.20
C GLY A 86 11.79 17.78 -0.79
N LEU A 87 10.49 18.06 -0.78
CA LEU A 87 9.47 17.03 -0.55
C LEU A 87 9.33 16.13 -1.78
N ARG A 88 9.29 14.81 -1.56
CA ARG A 88 8.93 13.80 -2.56
C ARG A 88 7.85 12.89 -2.00
N VAL A 89 6.87 12.55 -2.82
CA VAL A 89 5.73 11.70 -2.44
C VAL A 89 5.46 10.70 -3.56
N SER A 90 5.27 9.44 -3.17
CA SER A 90 4.90 8.36 -4.09
C SER A 90 3.71 7.60 -3.52
N THR A 91 2.74 7.30 -4.37
CA THR A 91 1.48 6.68 -4.00
C THR A 91 1.08 5.56 -4.95
N ALA A 92 0.46 4.52 -4.40
CA ALA A 92 -0.08 3.41 -5.18
C ALA A 92 -1.60 3.53 -5.41
N ALA A 93 -2.28 4.44 -4.72
CA ALA A 93 -3.71 4.68 -4.90
C ALA A 93 -4.08 6.07 -4.40
N VAL A 94 -5.15 6.66 -4.95
CA VAL A 94 -5.67 7.97 -4.50
C VAL A 94 -7.19 7.99 -4.62
N THR A 95 -7.82 9.05 -4.12
CA THR A 95 -9.25 9.27 -4.31
C THR A 95 -9.61 9.44 -5.79
N ASN A 96 -10.08 8.35 -6.39
CA ASN A 96 -10.46 8.25 -7.79
C ASN A 96 -11.67 7.32 -8.00
N PRO A 97 -12.81 7.82 -8.51
CA PRO A 97 -14.02 6.99 -8.66
C PRO A 97 -13.88 5.87 -9.69
N SER A 98 -12.82 5.90 -10.50
CA SER A 98 -12.47 4.89 -11.48
C SER A 98 -11.39 3.91 -11.00
N GLY A 99 -10.76 4.18 -9.85
CA GLY A 99 -9.60 3.43 -9.36
C GLY A 99 -8.35 3.55 -10.24
N TYR A 100 -7.44 2.59 -10.08
CA TYR A 100 -6.15 2.52 -10.75
C TYR A 100 -6.24 2.69 -12.25
N SER A 101 -5.34 3.52 -12.76
CA SER A 101 -5.14 3.72 -14.18
C SER A 101 -3.66 3.93 -14.47
N ARG A 102 -3.12 3.12 -15.38
CA ARG A 102 -1.69 3.07 -15.70
C ARG A 102 -1.17 4.43 -16.16
N GLY A 103 -0.15 4.95 -15.47
CA GLY A 103 0.50 6.23 -15.81
C GLY A 103 -0.27 7.48 -15.38
N GLN A 104 -1.43 7.34 -14.72
CA GLN A 104 -2.11 8.48 -14.09
C GLN A 104 -1.37 8.90 -12.82
N SER A 105 -1.55 10.18 -12.44
CA SER A 105 -1.05 10.66 -11.17
C SER A 105 -1.83 10.06 -10.00
N GLY A 106 -1.13 9.78 -8.90
CA GLY A 106 -1.62 9.04 -7.75
C GLY A 106 -1.36 7.53 -7.84
N TYR A 107 -0.63 7.09 -8.86
CA TYR A 107 -0.33 5.69 -9.19
C TYR A 107 1.11 5.58 -9.70
N GLU A 108 2.06 5.98 -8.86
CA GLU A 108 3.46 6.17 -9.23
C GLU A 108 4.32 4.89 -9.21
N PHE A 109 3.84 3.84 -8.55
CA PHE A 109 4.55 2.56 -8.51
C PHE A 109 4.35 1.72 -9.78
N THR A 110 5.39 0.98 -10.14
CA THR A 110 5.45 0.12 -11.33
C THR A 110 5.96 -1.28 -10.98
N PRO A 111 5.65 -2.31 -11.80
CA PRO A 111 6.08 -3.67 -11.51
C PRO A 111 7.59 -3.83 -11.50
N ASP A 112 8.08 -4.52 -10.46
CA ASP A 112 9.47 -4.99 -10.36
C ASP A 112 9.56 -6.51 -10.32
N GLY A 113 8.50 -7.19 -10.74
CA GLY A 113 8.42 -8.64 -10.80
C GLY A 113 7.00 -9.14 -11.05
N PRO A 114 6.85 -10.40 -11.49
CA PRO A 114 5.55 -11.07 -11.50
C PRO A 114 5.08 -11.34 -10.06
N ILE A 115 3.79 -11.59 -9.89
CA ILE A 115 3.24 -12.03 -8.61
C ILE A 115 3.72 -13.47 -8.33
N ARG A 116 4.26 -13.69 -7.14
CA ARG A 116 4.61 -15.02 -6.64
C ARG A 116 3.50 -15.55 -5.74
N TYR A 117 3.19 -16.83 -5.89
CA TYR A 117 2.22 -17.54 -5.08
C TYR A 117 2.94 -18.61 -4.26
N GLU A 118 2.84 -18.53 -2.95
CA GLU A 118 3.45 -19.48 -2.02
C GLU A 118 2.38 -20.05 -1.07
N GLY A 119 2.59 -21.26 -0.57
CA GLY A 119 1.62 -21.96 0.26
C GLY A 119 2.03 -23.39 0.56
N PRO A 120 1.15 -24.20 1.18
CA PRO A 120 1.42 -25.61 1.47
C PRO A 120 1.80 -26.43 0.23
N GLN A 121 1.26 -26.09 -0.95
CA GLN A 121 1.53 -26.79 -2.20
C GLN A 121 2.94 -26.50 -2.75
N THR A 122 3.50 -25.31 -2.47
CA THR A 122 4.87 -24.95 -2.87
C THR A 122 5.90 -25.32 -1.81
N GLY A 123 5.46 -25.53 -0.56
CA GLY A 123 6.34 -25.79 0.59
C GLY A 123 7.12 -24.57 1.08
N LEU A 124 6.77 -23.37 0.59
CA LEU A 124 7.45 -22.11 0.89
C LEU A 124 6.56 -21.11 1.68
N GLY A 125 5.25 -21.36 1.73
CA GLY A 125 4.31 -20.44 2.35
C GLY A 125 4.40 -20.38 3.87
N ILE A 126 4.22 -19.18 4.41
CA ILE A 126 4.07 -18.89 5.84
C ILE A 126 2.61 -19.09 6.26
N SER A 127 1.64 -18.72 5.41
CA SER A 127 0.20 -18.95 5.63
C SER A 127 -0.39 -19.99 4.66
N ASP A 128 -1.71 -20.17 4.68
CA ASP A 128 -2.40 -21.10 3.78
C ASP A 128 -2.30 -20.67 2.31
N GLN A 129 -2.17 -19.36 2.07
CA GLN A 129 -1.90 -18.79 0.75
C GLN A 129 -1.24 -17.43 0.88
N ASP A 130 -0.03 -17.33 0.34
CA ASP A 130 0.77 -16.12 0.29
C ASP A 130 0.79 -15.58 -1.14
N LEU A 131 0.43 -14.32 -1.32
CA LEU A 131 0.65 -13.59 -2.57
C LEU A 131 1.75 -12.56 -2.32
N ILE A 132 2.85 -12.65 -3.06
CA ILE A 132 4.01 -11.77 -2.92
C ILE A 132 4.16 -10.96 -4.20
N THR A 133 4.26 -9.65 -4.04
CA THR A 133 4.39 -8.69 -5.14
C THR A 133 5.58 -7.78 -4.90
N THR A 134 6.32 -7.46 -5.96
CA THR A 134 7.42 -6.49 -5.91
C THR A 134 7.13 -5.34 -6.87
N PHE A 135 7.29 -4.11 -6.38
CA PHE A 135 7.03 -2.90 -7.14
C PHE A 135 7.91 -1.76 -6.66
N THR A 136 8.09 -0.76 -7.53
CA THR A 136 9.04 0.34 -7.33
C THR A 136 8.52 1.63 -7.91
N ASP A 137 8.86 2.76 -7.28
CA ASP A 137 8.58 4.08 -7.82
C ASP A 137 9.74 4.64 -8.66
N ARG A 138 10.84 3.90 -8.89
CA ARG A 138 12.01 4.46 -9.60
C ARG A 138 11.77 4.84 -11.08
N ASN A 139 10.70 4.34 -11.69
CA ASN A 139 10.45 4.50 -13.12
C ASN A 139 9.63 5.76 -13.39
N LEU A 140 10.14 6.67 -14.23
CA LEU A 140 9.38 7.86 -14.69
C LEU A 140 8.48 7.56 -15.90
N ILE A 141 8.79 6.48 -16.60
CA ILE A 141 8.05 5.97 -17.76
C ILE A 141 7.62 4.56 -17.41
N ILE A 142 6.37 4.25 -17.70
CA ILE A 142 5.83 2.94 -17.46
C ILE A 142 6.64 1.89 -18.25
N PRO A 143 7.21 0.87 -17.58
CA PRO A 143 8.03 -0.15 -18.23
C PRO A 143 7.33 -0.78 -19.45
N GLY A 144 8.09 -0.96 -20.53
CA GLY A 144 7.61 -1.53 -21.79
C GLY A 144 6.74 -0.60 -22.64
N THR A 145 6.66 0.69 -22.30
CA THR A 145 5.88 1.69 -23.04
C THR A 145 6.66 2.99 -23.19
N THR A 146 6.04 3.97 -23.86
CA THR A 146 6.50 5.36 -23.91
C THR A 146 5.65 6.29 -23.03
N THR A 147 4.72 5.73 -22.24
CA THR A 147 3.80 6.49 -21.41
C THR A 147 4.51 6.99 -20.16
N GLN A 148 4.63 8.31 -20.02
CA GLN A 148 5.14 8.94 -18.82
C GLN A 148 4.13 8.80 -17.66
N ILE A 149 4.65 8.64 -16.45
CA ILE A 149 3.84 8.68 -15.23
C ILE A 149 3.56 10.13 -14.88
N ALA A 150 2.29 10.53 -14.92
CA ALA A 150 1.90 11.91 -14.67
C ALA A 150 2.19 12.31 -13.22
N GLY A 151 2.86 13.46 -13.03
CA GLY A 151 3.15 13.99 -11.69
C GLY A 151 4.32 13.31 -10.98
N HIS A 152 5.02 12.38 -11.63
CA HIS A 152 6.12 11.62 -11.02
C HIS A 152 7.47 11.97 -11.66
N SER A 153 8.06 13.08 -11.23
CA SER A 153 9.37 13.55 -11.74
C SER A 153 10.54 13.22 -10.82
N ASP A 154 10.27 13.14 -9.51
CA ASP A 154 11.29 13.07 -8.47
C ASP A 154 10.98 11.89 -7.54
N PRO A 155 11.31 10.65 -7.94
CA PRO A 155 10.98 9.47 -7.16
C PRO A 155 11.76 9.40 -5.85
N LEU A 156 11.23 8.64 -4.91
CA LEU A 156 11.90 8.26 -3.67
C LEU A 156 12.92 7.14 -3.90
N TYR A 157 12.84 6.43 -5.03
CA TYR A 157 13.56 5.19 -5.32
C TYR A 157 13.28 4.12 -4.25
N ALA A 158 12.00 4.01 -3.88
CA ALA A 158 11.49 3.01 -2.96
C ALA A 158 11.19 1.71 -3.72
N ASP A 159 11.91 0.65 -3.36
CA ASP A 159 11.54 -0.71 -3.73
C ASP A 159 10.70 -1.31 -2.60
N VAL A 160 9.57 -1.91 -2.98
CA VAL A 160 8.59 -2.46 -2.04
C VAL A 160 8.32 -3.92 -2.38
N GLU A 161 8.50 -4.79 -1.39
CA GLU A 161 7.93 -6.13 -1.41
C GLU A 161 6.69 -6.13 -0.51
N GLN A 162 5.54 -6.41 -1.08
CA GLN A 162 4.27 -6.57 -0.36
C GLN A 162 3.85 -8.04 -0.39
N THR A 163 3.63 -8.62 0.78
CA THR A 163 3.12 -9.98 0.94
C THR A 163 1.76 -9.94 1.63
N SER A 164 0.78 -10.62 1.03
CA SER A 164 -0.49 -10.93 1.66
C SER A 164 -0.48 -12.35 2.20
N TYR A 165 -0.46 -12.50 3.53
CA TYR A 165 -0.60 -13.78 4.23
C TYR A 165 -2.09 -14.06 4.48
N ASN A 166 -2.69 -14.99 3.76
CA ASN A 166 -4.10 -15.35 3.91
C ASN A 166 -4.26 -16.62 4.77
N TRP A 167 -4.96 -16.48 5.90
CA TRP A 167 -5.18 -17.57 6.85
C TRP A 167 -6.62 -18.09 6.77
N ALA A 168 -6.75 -19.39 6.54
CA ALA A 168 -8.00 -20.09 6.36
C ALA A 168 -8.34 -20.95 7.60
N PHE A 169 -8.75 -20.31 8.68
CA PHE A 169 -9.15 -21.03 9.89
C PHE A 169 -10.62 -21.44 9.83
N PRO A 170 -10.97 -22.73 10.03
CA PRO A 170 -12.38 -23.17 10.01
C PRO A 170 -13.22 -22.65 11.18
N PHE A 171 -12.59 -22.23 12.28
CA PHE A 171 -13.23 -21.88 13.56
C PHE A 171 -13.03 -20.41 13.97
N THR A 172 -12.14 -19.68 13.31
CA THR A 172 -12.03 -18.22 13.44
C THR A 172 -12.30 -17.62 12.07
N GLU A 173 -12.88 -16.42 12.05
CA GLU A 173 -13.08 -15.66 10.83
C GLU A 173 -11.77 -15.56 10.02
N ASN A 174 -11.88 -15.52 8.70
CA ASN A 174 -10.72 -15.53 7.81
C ASN A 174 -10.16 -14.11 7.74
N PHE A 175 -8.83 -13.97 7.80
CA PHE A 175 -8.16 -12.68 7.73
C PHE A 175 -6.93 -12.76 6.82
N SER A 176 -6.54 -11.61 6.28
CA SER A 176 -5.29 -11.44 5.54
C SER A 176 -4.41 -10.43 6.27
N ILE A 177 -3.12 -10.75 6.40
CA ILE A 177 -2.11 -9.81 6.91
C ILE A 177 -1.29 -9.30 5.73
N LEU A 178 -1.24 -7.99 5.55
CA LEU A 178 -0.33 -7.36 4.59
C LEU A 178 0.96 -6.97 5.30
N LYS A 179 2.09 -7.52 4.84
CA LYS A 179 3.42 -7.11 5.24
C LYS A 179 4.08 -6.36 4.09
N LEU A 180 4.58 -5.16 4.38
CA LEU A 180 5.34 -4.37 3.41
C LEU A 180 6.78 -4.24 3.90
N SER A 181 7.73 -4.60 3.03
CA SER A 181 9.15 -4.35 3.22
C SER A 181 9.55 -3.24 2.25
N ILE A 182 9.96 -2.09 2.79
CA ILE A 182 10.25 -0.88 2.01
C ILE A 182 11.75 -0.61 2.11
N THR A 183 12.44 -0.52 0.97
CA THR A 183 13.89 -0.27 0.90
C THR A 183 14.17 0.96 0.06
N ASN A 184 14.98 1.89 0.60
CA ASN A 184 15.53 2.98 -0.18
C ASN A 184 16.66 2.43 -1.07
N ARG A 185 16.51 2.60 -2.39
CA ARG A 185 17.45 2.15 -3.42
C ARG A 185 17.99 3.30 -4.27
N SER A 186 17.99 4.51 -3.71
CA SER A 186 18.53 5.69 -4.38
C SER A 186 20.05 5.60 -4.60
N ASP A 187 20.77 4.81 -3.80
CA ASP A 187 22.19 4.54 -3.97
C ASP A 187 22.50 3.70 -5.23
N GLU A 188 21.58 2.80 -5.59
CA GLU A 188 21.70 1.89 -6.72
C GLU A 188 21.09 2.46 -8.01
N TYR A 189 19.90 3.06 -7.92
CA TYR A 189 19.12 3.51 -9.08
C TYR A 189 18.95 5.03 -9.17
N GLY A 190 19.33 5.77 -8.12
CA GLY A 190 19.17 7.21 -8.03
C GLY A 190 20.40 8.02 -8.46
N PRO A 191 20.45 9.30 -8.07
CA PRO A 191 21.61 10.17 -8.32
C PRO A 191 22.90 9.59 -7.71
N ALA A 192 24.04 9.98 -8.29
CA ALA A 192 25.34 9.53 -7.80
C ALA A 192 25.52 9.85 -6.30
N GLY A 193 25.78 8.81 -5.50
CA GLY A 193 25.93 8.91 -4.04
C GLY A 193 24.66 8.59 -3.25
N GLY A 194 23.51 8.41 -3.91
CA GLY A 194 22.22 8.16 -3.25
C GLY A 194 21.79 9.30 -2.34
N PHE A 195 20.69 9.07 -1.62
CA PHE A 195 20.21 10.01 -0.61
C PHE A 195 19.48 9.30 0.53
N ALA A 196 19.48 9.91 1.70
CA ALA A 196 18.66 9.45 2.82
C ALA A 196 17.24 10.03 2.73
N TRP A 197 16.25 9.28 3.20
CA TRP A 197 14.93 9.84 3.47
C TRP A 197 14.96 10.52 4.84
N ASP A 198 14.73 11.83 4.87
CA ASP A 198 14.51 12.58 6.09
C ASP A 198 13.01 12.73 6.35
N SER A 199 12.59 12.55 7.60
CA SER A 199 11.21 12.74 8.04
C SER A 199 10.24 11.92 7.17
N LEU A 200 10.53 10.63 7.03
CA LEU A 200 9.71 9.67 6.29
C LEU A 200 8.39 9.43 7.03
N TYR A 201 7.29 9.58 6.32
CA TYR A 201 5.97 9.14 6.74
C TYR A 201 5.41 8.14 5.74
N VAL A 202 4.77 7.11 6.28
CA VAL A 202 4.17 6.02 5.53
C VAL A 202 2.72 5.90 5.95
N GLY A 203 1.82 5.87 4.97
CA GLY A 203 0.38 5.70 5.18
C GLY A 203 -0.19 4.65 4.23
N GLN A 204 -1.38 4.17 4.56
CA GLN A 204 -2.17 3.37 3.63
C GLN A 204 -3.45 4.15 3.32
N TYR A 205 -3.54 4.67 2.11
CA TYR A 205 -4.82 5.13 1.60
C TYR A 205 -5.75 3.94 1.45
N ALA A 206 -6.99 4.08 1.89
CA ALA A 206 -8.01 3.07 1.67
C ALA A 206 -9.40 3.70 1.52
N ASP A 207 -10.07 3.34 0.43
CA ASP A 207 -11.49 3.57 0.23
C ASP A 207 -12.27 2.33 0.69
N ILE A 208 -12.42 2.22 2.02
CA ILE A 208 -13.16 1.13 2.65
C ILE A 208 -14.65 1.36 2.42
N VAL A 209 -15.33 0.33 1.94
CA VAL A 209 -16.74 0.41 1.55
C VAL A 209 -17.42 -0.89 1.89
N VAL A 210 -18.64 -0.87 2.41
CA VAL A 210 -19.40 -2.12 2.66
C VAL A 210 -20.61 -2.12 1.73
N ARG A 211 -20.49 -2.79 0.59
CA ARG A 211 -21.53 -2.79 -0.47
C ARG A 211 -21.65 -4.14 -1.14
N ASN A 212 -22.88 -4.53 -1.46
CA ASN A 212 -23.12 -5.74 -2.24
C ASN A 212 -23.11 -5.41 -3.74
N VAL A 213 -22.03 -5.78 -4.44
CA VAL A 213 -21.87 -5.43 -5.86
C VAL A 213 -22.81 -6.19 -6.80
N PHE A 214 -23.51 -7.23 -6.33
CA PHE A 214 -24.54 -7.91 -7.12
C PHE A 214 -25.85 -7.10 -7.18
N THR A 215 -26.16 -6.31 -6.16
CA THR A 215 -27.43 -5.55 -6.04
C THR A 215 -27.23 -4.04 -6.13
N ALA A 216 -26.07 -3.53 -5.70
CA ALA A 216 -25.71 -2.13 -5.81
C ALA A 216 -25.38 -1.76 -7.27
N GLN A 217 -26.33 -1.15 -7.97
CA GLN A 217 -26.16 -0.66 -9.34
C GLN A 217 -25.73 0.81 -9.42
N ASP A 218 -25.69 1.52 -8.28
CA ASP A 218 -25.36 2.95 -8.22
C ASP A 218 -23.86 3.21 -8.44
N GLN A 219 -23.54 4.19 -9.30
CA GLN A 219 -22.19 4.66 -9.57
C GLN A 219 -21.90 6.01 -8.89
N GLY A 220 -20.63 6.32 -8.67
CA GLY A 220 -20.21 7.61 -8.11
C GLY A 220 -20.63 7.80 -6.65
N SER A 221 -20.95 9.03 -6.25
CA SER A 221 -21.19 9.37 -4.83
C SER A 221 -22.28 8.53 -4.15
N ALA A 222 -23.28 8.04 -4.89
CA ALA A 222 -24.33 7.16 -4.34
C ALA A 222 -23.81 5.77 -3.93
N PHE A 223 -22.69 5.33 -4.52
CA PHE A 223 -22.01 4.11 -4.10
C PHE A 223 -21.30 4.30 -2.75
N PHE A 224 -20.63 5.44 -2.57
CA PHE A 224 -19.73 5.68 -1.44
C PHE A 224 -20.42 6.35 -0.24
N ASN A 225 -21.54 7.05 -0.44
CA ASN A 225 -22.23 7.80 0.63
C ASN A 225 -23.09 6.94 1.57
N LYS A 226 -22.95 5.62 1.52
CA LYS A 226 -23.68 4.68 2.37
C LYS A 226 -22.86 4.18 3.55
N ASN A 227 -21.56 4.47 3.58
CA ASN A 227 -20.67 4.00 4.64
C ASN A 227 -20.73 4.90 5.88
N GLY A 228 -20.76 4.29 7.05
CA GLY A 228 -20.30 4.90 8.30
C GLY A 228 -18.84 4.53 8.53
N LEU A 229 -18.03 5.47 9.00
CA LEU A 229 -16.62 5.25 9.36
C LEU A 229 -16.42 5.44 10.86
N GLY A 230 -15.53 4.65 11.44
CA GLY A 230 -15.14 4.78 12.84
C GLY A 230 -13.68 4.41 13.07
N TYR A 231 -13.17 4.81 14.24
CA TYR A 231 -11.83 4.49 14.70
C TYR A 231 -11.88 3.94 16.12
N LEU A 232 -11.14 2.86 16.36
CA LEU A 232 -10.99 2.25 17.68
C LEU A 232 -9.58 2.56 18.20
N ASP A 233 -9.45 3.62 19.02
CA ASP A 233 -8.18 4.09 19.59
C ASP A 233 -7.39 2.95 20.26
N SER A 234 -8.09 2.09 21.03
CA SER A 234 -7.46 0.97 21.76
C SER A 234 -6.90 -0.14 20.87
N ARG A 235 -7.26 -0.16 19.58
CA ARG A 235 -6.86 -1.18 18.61
C ARG A 235 -6.10 -0.62 17.41
N TYR A 236 -6.02 0.70 17.27
CA TYR A 236 -5.47 1.36 16.09
C TYR A 236 -6.16 0.88 14.80
N THR A 237 -7.48 0.70 14.87
CA THR A 237 -8.30 0.13 13.80
C THR A 237 -9.25 1.18 13.24
N THR A 238 -9.13 1.44 11.93
CA THR A 238 -10.20 2.11 11.18
C THR A 238 -11.15 1.07 10.65
N TYR A 239 -12.46 1.34 10.73
CA TYR A 239 -13.47 0.45 10.19
C TYR A 239 -14.58 1.21 9.46
N ALA A 240 -15.21 0.53 8.51
CA ALA A 240 -16.39 0.97 7.79
C ALA A 240 -17.52 -0.04 7.95
N PHE A 241 -18.76 0.46 7.93
CA PHE A 241 -19.97 -0.35 7.92
C PHE A 241 -21.02 0.28 7.02
N ASP A 242 -21.97 -0.52 6.57
CA ASP A 242 -23.13 0.00 5.87
C ASP A 242 -24.06 0.73 6.85
N ALA A 243 -24.22 2.03 6.66
CA ALA A 243 -24.99 2.92 7.54
C ALA A 243 -26.38 3.27 6.97
N GLY A 244 -26.79 2.71 5.83
CA GLY A 244 -28.10 3.01 5.26
C GLY A 244 -28.22 2.79 3.77
N SER A 245 -27.48 1.84 3.20
CA SER A 245 -27.81 1.31 1.88
C SER A 245 -29.13 0.55 1.92
N ASN A 246 -29.76 0.43 0.75
CA ASN A 246 -30.88 -0.47 0.52
C ASN A 246 -30.40 -1.81 -0.07
N ASP A 247 -29.09 -2.09 0.03
CA ASP A 247 -28.53 -3.37 -0.38
C ASP A 247 -29.09 -4.41 0.60
N ALA A 248 -29.88 -5.35 0.11
CA ALA A 248 -30.43 -6.44 0.92
C ALA A 248 -29.33 -7.47 1.27
N SER A 249 -28.27 -7.05 1.94
CA SER A 249 -27.17 -7.92 2.33
C SER A 249 -27.70 -9.03 3.24
N SER A 250 -27.28 -10.26 2.95
CA SER A 250 -27.67 -11.43 3.75
C SER A 250 -27.04 -11.41 5.15
N ILE A 251 -26.03 -10.58 5.36
CA ILE A 251 -25.32 -10.39 6.64
C ILE A 251 -24.82 -8.95 6.80
N ASN A 252 -24.71 -8.49 8.04
CA ASN A 252 -24.07 -7.21 8.35
C ASN A 252 -22.60 -7.45 8.71
N THR A 253 -21.71 -6.84 7.94
CA THR A 253 -20.25 -6.99 8.09
C THR A 253 -19.57 -5.63 8.17
N TYR A 254 -18.31 -5.65 8.59
CA TYR A 254 -17.47 -4.48 8.73
C TYR A 254 -16.20 -4.67 7.91
N GLY A 255 -15.80 -3.63 7.18
CA GLY A 255 -14.46 -3.56 6.57
C GLY A 255 -13.52 -2.90 7.57
N GLY A 256 -12.33 -3.45 7.78
CA GLY A 256 -11.41 -2.91 8.79
C GLY A 256 -9.95 -3.01 8.39
N ILE A 257 -9.17 -2.03 8.81
CA ILE A 257 -7.71 -1.99 8.67
C ILE A 257 -7.11 -1.70 10.04
N THR A 258 -6.17 -2.53 10.45
CA THR A 258 -5.47 -2.44 11.73
C THR A 258 -3.97 -2.46 11.50
N ILE A 259 -3.26 -1.55 12.14
CA ILE A 259 -1.80 -1.57 12.14
C ILE A 259 -1.31 -2.57 13.20
N LEU A 260 -0.54 -3.56 12.76
CA LEU A 260 0.05 -4.58 13.65
C LEU A 260 1.43 -4.20 14.17
N GLY A 261 2.00 -3.09 13.69
CA GLY A 261 3.33 -2.60 14.03
C GLY A 261 4.22 -2.45 12.81
N SER A 262 5.45 -1.99 13.04
CA SER A 262 6.47 -1.78 12.02
C SER A 262 7.85 -2.09 12.58
N GLU A 263 8.69 -2.78 11.84
CA GLU A 263 10.10 -2.91 12.17
C GLU A 263 10.91 -1.88 11.38
N ILE A 264 11.75 -1.12 12.07
CA ILE A 264 12.61 -0.10 11.46
C ILE A 264 14.05 -0.37 11.87
N THR A 265 14.95 -0.44 10.89
CA THR A 265 16.39 -0.49 11.14
C THR A 265 16.92 0.91 11.33
N ASP A 266 17.49 1.18 12.50
CA ASP A 266 18.14 2.45 12.81
C ASP A 266 19.42 2.60 11.95
N PRO A 267 19.52 3.62 11.10
CA PRO A 267 20.66 3.79 10.21
C PRO A 267 21.95 4.18 10.94
N VAL A 268 21.87 4.70 12.18
CA VAL A 268 23.02 5.08 13.00
C VAL A 268 23.56 3.89 13.77
N THR A 269 22.68 3.07 14.35
CA THR A 269 23.09 1.95 15.21
C THR A 269 23.11 0.59 14.51
N GLY A 270 22.41 0.45 13.38
CA GLY A 270 22.23 -0.80 12.66
C GLY A 270 21.24 -1.78 13.31
N ASN A 271 20.61 -1.40 14.43
CA ASN A 271 19.67 -2.26 15.14
C ASN A 271 18.25 -2.14 14.54
N SER A 272 17.59 -3.28 14.33
CA SER A 272 16.16 -3.31 14.06
C SER A 272 15.35 -3.15 15.34
N VAL A 273 14.36 -2.27 15.28
CA VAL A 273 13.44 -1.98 16.39
C VAL A 273 12.02 -2.25 15.92
N PHE A 274 11.33 -3.13 16.63
CA PHE A 274 9.90 -3.34 16.44
C PHE A 274 9.11 -2.26 17.18
N TYR A 275 8.49 -1.38 16.41
CA TYR A 275 7.56 -0.38 16.89
C TYR A 275 6.13 -0.90 16.87
N HIS A 276 5.44 -0.72 18.00
CA HIS A 276 4.00 -0.84 18.10
C HIS A 276 3.52 0.23 19.09
N PRO A 277 2.45 0.99 18.80
CA PRO A 277 1.98 2.07 19.67
C PRO A 277 1.67 1.64 21.12
N ALA A 278 1.20 0.40 21.30
CA ALA A 278 0.94 -0.17 22.64
C ALA A 278 2.17 -0.78 23.34
N ASN A 279 3.37 -0.71 22.74
CA ASN A 279 4.58 -1.24 23.37
C ASN A 279 5.08 -0.25 24.45
N PRO A 280 5.11 -0.63 25.74
CA PRO A 280 5.48 0.27 26.84
C PRO A 280 6.88 0.84 26.75
N ILE A 281 7.78 0.21 25.99
CA ILE A 281 9.15 0.70 25.85
C ILE A 281 9.22 2.08 25.18
N PHE A 282 8.17 2.44 24.42
CA PHE A 282 8.04 3.74 23.76
C PHE A 282 7.27 4.79 24.59
N ASP A 283 6.88 4.46 25.83
CA ASP A 283 6.44 5.48 26.79
C ASP A 283 7.64 6.36 27.19
N PRO A 284 7.57 7.71 27.09
CA PRO A 284 8.63 8.61 27.52
C PRO A 284 9.07 8.44 28.99
N ALA A 285 8.20 7.88 29.84
CA ALA A 285 8.52 7.56 31.23
C ALA A 285 9.28 6.23 31.40
N HIS A 286 9.37 5.40 30.35
CA HIS A 286 10.03 4.10 30.44
C HIS A 286 11.55 4.25 30.57
N PRO A 287 12.22 3.56 31.52
CA PRO A 287 13.67 3.70 31.76
C PRO A 287 14.55 3.41 30.55
N GLU A 288 14.08 2.58 29.62
CA GLU A 288 14.82 2.17 28.42
C GLU A 288 14.43 2.94 27.15
N HIS A 289 13.48 3.88 27.22
CA HIS A 289 12.95 4.60 26.05
C HIS A 289 14.04 5.16 25.12
N ASN A 290 15.01 5.88 25.70
CA ASN A 290 16.10 6.52 24.96
C ASN A 290 17.23 5.56 24.53
N ARG A 291 17.10 4.25 24.79
CA ARG A 291 18.14 3.24 24.51
C ARG A 291 17.77 2.31 23.37
N VAL A 292 16.51 2.33 22.93
CA VAL A 292 15.99 1.41 21.91
C VAL A 292 16.37 1.86 20.50
N SER A 293 16.28 3.16 20.22
CA SER A 293 16.60 3.74 18.91
C SER A 293 17.04 5.19 19.05
N THR A 294 17.83 5.66 18.09
CA THR A 294 18.09 7.09 17.88
C THR A 294 16.96 7.77 17.10
N LEU A 295 16.06 6.98 16.49
CA LEU A 295 14.93 7.49 15.73
C LEU A 295 13.79 7.95 16.66
N PRO A 296 13.05 9.00 16.28
CA PRO A 296 11.82 9.36 16.95
C PRO A 296 10.83 8.21 16.94
N VAL A 297 10.07 8.07 18.03
CA VAL A 297 8.96 7.12 18.09
C VAL A 297 7.90 7.51 17.05
N PRO A 298 7.57 6.64 16.09
CA PRO A 298 6.50 6.89 15.13
C PRO A 298 5.18 7.17 15.84
N LYS A 299 4.28 7.89 15.18
CA LYS A 299 2.89 8.03 15.62
C LYS A 299 1.99 7.28 14.64
N VAL A 300 0.92 6.71 15.17
CA VAL A 300 -0.12 6.06 14.37
C VAL A 300 -1.40 6.82 14.62
N ASP A 301 -1.99 7.33 13.55
CA ASP A 301 -3.20 8.13 13.60
C ASP A 301 -3.99 7.93 12.31
N PRO A 302 -5.33 7.88 12.35
CA PRO A 302 -6.12 7.84 11.14
C PRO A 302 -6.24 9.24 10.53
N SER A 303 -6.51 9.34 9.23
CA SER A 303 -6.92 10.60 8.63
C SER A 303 -8.11 10.36 7.71
N TYR A 304 -9.06 11.31 7.70
CA TYR A 304 -10.30 11.20 6.94
C TYR A 304 -10.53 12.42 6.06
N TRP A 305 -11.25 12.19 4.96
CA TRP A 305 -11.79 13.26 4.13
C TRP A 305 -13.06 12.80 3.45
N LEU A 306 -13.84 13.75 2.97
CA LEU A 306 -15.05 13.47 2.20
C LEU A 306 -14.75 13.44 0.71
N PHE A 307 -15.27 12.43 0.03
CA PHE A 307 -15.20 12.32 -1.42
C PHE A 307 -15.92 13.50 -2.11
N SER A 308 -15.18 14.33 -2.84
CA SER A 308 -15.68 15.43 -3.69
C SER A 308 -16.51 16.54 -3.00
N ALA A 309 -16.67 16.51 -1.68
CA ALA A 309 -17.47 17.48 -0.91
C ALA A 309 -16.80 17.94 0.40
N GLY A 310 -15.55 17.57 0.61
CA GLY A 310 -14.79 17.91 1.80
C GLY A 310 -14.45 19.39 1.90
N THR A 311 -14.55 19.95 3.11
CA THR A 311 -14.09 21.30 3.43
C THR A 311 -13.25 21.27 4.72
N GLY A 312 -12.36 22.25 4.89
CA GLY A 312 -11.47 22.32 6.06
C GLY A 312 -10.67 21.03 6.23
N VAL A 313 -10.69 20.46 7.44
CA VAL A 313 -9.98 19.22 7.78
C VAL A 313 -10.45 18.00 6.97
N TYR A 314 -11.66 18.04 6.40
CA TYR A 314 -12.21 16.98 5.56
C TYR A 314 -11.94 17.16 4.06
N GLN A 315 -11.19 18.19 3.66
CA GLN A 315 -10.84 18.37 2.26
C GLN A 315 -9.80 17.32 1.82
N GLY A 316 -10.15 16.49 0.83
CA GLY A 316 -9.22 15.51 0.28
C GLY A 316 -8.05 16.16 -0.46
N PRO A 317 -6.86 15.52 -0.47
CA PRO A 317 -5.73 16.01 -1.24
C PRO A 317 -6.05 15.99 -2.75
N PRO A 318 -5.70 17.03 -3.52
CA PRO A 318 -5.80 17.03 -4.97
C PRO A 318 -5.01 15.87 -5.60
N ARG A 319 -5.41 15.42 -6.79
CA ARG A 319 -4.56 14.55 -7.62
C ARG A 319 -3.43 15.37 -8.24
N GLY A 320 -2.35 14.72 -8.69
CA GLY A 320 -1.19 15.44 -9.20
C GLY A 320 -0.20 15.80 -8.10
N SER A 321 0.99 16.23 -8.50
CA SER A 321 2.04 16.73 -7.61
C SER A 321 1.63 17.98 -6.82
N ALA A 322 0.63 18.73 -7.30
CA ALA A 322 0.00 19.82 -6.55
C ALA A 322 -0.68 19.35 -5.25
N GLY A 323 -0.89 18.04 -5.10
CA GLY A 323 -1.43 17.38 -3.92
C GLY A 323 -0.39 16.77 -2.98
N ASP A 324 0.91 16.78 -3.33
CA ASP A 324 1.95 16.07 -2.58
C ASP A 324 2.09 16.61 -1.16
N GLN A 325 2.10 17.94 -1.02
CA GLN A 325 2.14 18.56 0.31
C GLN A 325 0.94 18.12 1.16
N GLN A 326 -0.27 18.17 0.61
CA GLN A 326 -1.45 17.74 1.37
C GLN A 326 -1.40 16.24 1.70
N ARG A 327 -0.89 15.38 0.81
CA ARG A 327 -0.73 13.95 1.12
C ARG A 327 0.31 13.71 2.22
N TYR A 328 1.44 14.42 2.16
CA TYR A 328 2.45 14.38 3.21
C TYR A 328 1.90 14.87 4.55
N ASP A 329 1.17 15.98 4.56
CA ASP A 329 0.52 16.52 5.76
C ASP A 329 -0.47 15.51 6.35
N ARG A 330 -1.22 14.78 5.51
CA ARG A 330 -2.15 13.72 5.95
C ARG A 330 -1.48 12.55 6.66
N MET A 331 -0.20 12.30 6.38
CA MET A 331 0.56 11.24 7.06
C MET A 331 1.39 11.77 8.23
N SER A 332 1.78 13.05 8.19
CA SER A 332 2.71 13.66 9.16
C SER A 332 2.02 14.43 10.29
N THR A 333 0.76 14.80 10.10
CA THR A 333 -0.04 15.54 11.09
C THR A 333 -1.11 14.66 11.73
N VAL A 334 -1.31 14.85 13.03
CA VAL A 334 -2.39 14.18 13.77
C VAL A 334 -3.72 14.78 13.32
N PHE A 335 -4.66 13.92 12.95
CA PHE A 335 -6.01 14.29 12.61
C PHE A 335 -6.77 14.69 13.88
N PRO A 336 -7.49 15.82 13.88
CA PRO A 336 -8.16 16.33 15.08
C PRO A 336 -9.47 15.56 15.36
N LEU A 337 -9.38 14.28 15.72
CA LEU A 337 -10.55 13.43 15.99
C LEU A 337 -11.48 14.02 17.06
N ASP A 338 -10.94 14.50 18.17
CA ASP A 338 -11.72 14.94 19.34
C ASP A 338 -12.43 16.29 19.13
N GLU A 339 -11.90 17.17 18.29
CA GLU A 339 -12.55 18.45 17.95
C GLU A 339 -13.73 18.26 16.98
N VAL A 340 -13.85 17.07 16.39
CA VAL A 340 -14.80 16.78 15.32
C VAL A 340 -15.77 15.63 15.70
N ARG A 341 -15.64 15.06 16.90
CA ARG A 341 -16.69 14.25 17.52
C ARG A 341 -17.90 15.15 17.78
N PRO A 342 -19.11 14.82 17.28
CA PRO A 342 -20.32 15.45 17.77
C PRO A 342 -20.36 15.30 19.28
N ASN A 343 -20.62 16.38 20.03
CA ASN A 343 -20.83 16.29 21.48
C ASN A 343 -21.79 15.12 21.76
N SER A 344 -21.36 14.13 22.53
CA SER A 344 -22.26 13.05 22.94
C SER A 344 -23.47 13.67 23.64
N PRO A 345 -24.71 13.25 23.35
CA PRO A 345 -25.87 13.75 24.08
C PRO A 345 -25.89 13.37 25.56
N ASP A 346 -24.95 12.54 26.02
CA ASP A 346 -25.02 11.91 27.33
C ASP A 346 -24.17 12.66 28.36
N GLY A 347 -24.84 13.55 29.08
CA GLY A 347 -24.71 13.65 30.53
C GLY A 347 -25.72 12.75 31.22
#